data_AF-A0A3N4MVD6-F1
#
_entry.id   AF-A0A3N4MVD6-F1
#
_cell.length_a   1.000
_cell.length_b   1.000
_cell.length_c   1.000
_cell.angle_alpha   90.00
_cell.angle_beta   90.00
_cell.angle_gamma   90.00
#
_symmetry.space_group_name_H-M   'P 1'
#
loop_
_entity.id
_entity.type
_entity.pdbx_description
1 polymer ?
#
loop_
_entity_poly.entity_id
_entity_poly.type
_entity_poly.pdbx_seq_one_letter_code
_entity_poly.pdbx_strand_id
1 'polypeptide(L)'
;MSDNLYTKLITQATLAPSGHNTQPWRFDIQDDGTICITPDLRRALPIVDGDNRELFISLDCAAENLALAAGEQGYATQVHSNETTGSIRIHLEKQAVEPNPLAAQIARRQPNRSLYSARRIPDDVVARLQQIPAEAGTHVCLYANGTPSYAEIGKYSK
;
A
#
# COMPACT_ATOMS: atom_id res chain seq x y z
N MET A 1 -24.71 -13.19 -10.08
CA MET A 1 -23.50 -13.44 -10.88
C MET A 1 -22.39 -13.74 -9.89
N SER A 2 -21.78 -14.92 -9.93
CA SER A 2 -20.62 -15.19 -9.08
C SER A 2 -19.50 -14.24 -9.49
N ASP A 3 -19.07 -13.36 -8.58
CA ASP A 3 -17.91 -12.50 -8.80
C ASP A 3 -16.70 -13.39 -9.16
N ASN A 4 -16.15 -13.16 -10.36
CA ASN A 4 -14.92 -13.79 -10.80
C ASN A 4 -13.79 -13.41 -9.82
N LEU A 5 -12.96 -14.37 -9.44
CA LEU A 5 -11.81 -14.19 -8.52
C LEU A 5 -11.03 -12.91 -8.84
N TYR A 6 -10.64 -12.72 -10.11
CA TYR A 6 -9.84 -11.58 -10.54
C TYR A 6 -10.54 -10.24 -10.27
N THR A 7 -11.86 -10.16 -10.48
CA THR A 7 -12.64 -8.95 -10.19
C THR A 7 -12.61 -8.62 -8.70
N LYS A 8 -12.72 -9.62 -7.82
CA LYS A 8 -12.63 -9.41 -6.36
C LYS A 8 -11.25 -8.88 -5.96
N LEU A 9 -10.19 -9.52 -6.46
CA LEU A 9 -8.81 -9.14 -6.14
C LEU A 9 -8.50 -7.73 -6.63
N ILE A 10 -8.88 -7.40 -7.86
CA ILE A 10 -8.71 -6.05 -8.42
C ILE A 10 -9.53 -5.03 -7.63
N THR A 11 -10.74 -5.39 -7.17
CA THR A 11 -11.57 -4.48 -6.33
C THR A 11 -10.89 -4.17 -5.00
N GLN A 12 -10.20 -5.12 -4.37
CA GLN A 12 -9.41 -4.84 -3.16
C GLN A 12 -8.16 -4.00 -3.48
N ALA A 13 -7.51 -4.27 -4.60
CA ALA A 13 -6.36 -3.50 -5.08
C ALA A 13 -6.70 -2.01 -5.28
N THR A 14 -7.87 -1.70 -5.83
CA THR A 14 -8.30 -0.30 -6.06
C THR A 14 -8.59 0.49 -4.79
N LEU A 15 -8.73 -0.18 -3.63
CA LEU A 15 -8.85 0.47 -2.32
C LEU A 15 -7.50 0.92 -1.74
N ALA A 16 -6.40 0.72 -2.47
CA ALA A 16 -5.09 1.24 -2.10
C ALA A 16 -5.11 2.79 -2.05
N PRO A 17 -4.32 3.41 -1.15
CA PRO A 17 -4.11 4.84 -1.20
C PRO A 17 -3.36 5.24 -2.48
N SER A 18 -3.66 6.42 -3.00
CA SER A 18 -2.85 7.04 -4.04
C SER A 18 -2.78 8.55 -3.87
N GLY A 19 -1.73 9.19 -4.40
CA GLY A 19 -1.60 10.64 -4.43
C GLY A 19 -2.85 11.29 -5.03
N HIS A 20 -3.46 12.24 -4.32
CA HIS A 20 -4.73 12.89 -4.69
C HIS A 20 -5.88 11.93 -5.10
N ASN A 21 -5.83 10.66 -4.67
CA ASN A 21 -6.75 9.60 -5.10
C ASN A 21 -6.84 9.41 -6.63
N THR A 22 -5.75 9.70 -7.36
CA THR A 22 -5.68 9.59 -8.83
C THR A 22 -5.86 8.17 -9.35
N GLN A 23 -5.57 7.14 -8.54
CA GLN A 23 -5.62 5.71 -8.87
C GLN A 23 -4.84 5.43 -10.17
N PRO A 24 -3.50 5.63 -10.17
CA PRO A 24 -2.71 5.71 -11.39
C PRO A 24 -2.27 4.33 -11.92
N TRP A 25 -3.12 3.33 -11.80
CA TRP A 25 -2.82 1.94 -12.17
C TRP A 25 -3.77 1.41 -13.25
N ARG A 26 -3.28 0.49 -14.06
CA ARG A 26 -4.06 -0.35 -14.97
C ARG A 26 -3.79 -1.81 -14.65
N PHE A 27 -4.85 -2.62 -14.70
CA PHE A 27 -4.78 -4.06 -14.44
C PHE A 27 -5.01 -4.83 -15.74
N ASP A 28 -4.09 -5.73 -16.06
CA ASP A 28 -4.20 -6.64 -17.20
C ASP A 28 -4.08 -8.08 -16.69
N ILE A 29 -5.10 -8.90 -16.92
CA ILE A 29 -5.12 -10.32 -16.52
C ILE A 29 -4.54 -11.14 -17.68
N GLN A 30 -3.57 -11.99 -17.36
CA GLN A 30 -2.93 -12.90 -18.33
C GLN A 30 -3.55 -14.30 -18.23
N ASP A 31 -3.43 -15.09 -19.30
CA ASP A 31 -4.00 -16.44 -19.39
C ASP A 31 -3.37 -17.43 -18.38
N ASP A 32 -2.15 -17.14 -17.92
CA ASP A 32 -1.40 -17.95 -16.95
C ASP A 32 -1.78 -17.67 -15.48
N GLY A 33 -2.80 -16.83 -15.25
CA GLY A 33 -3.26 -16.44 -13.91
C GLY A 33 -2.47 -15.28 -13.29
N THR A 34 -1.58 -14.65 -14.05
CA THR A 34 -0.87 -13.43 -13.61
C THR A 34 -1.74 -12.20 -13.75
N ILE A 35 -1.73 -11.33 -12.74
CA ILE A 35 -2.27 -9.96 -12.83
C ILE A 35 -1.09 -9.00 -12.97
N CYS A 36 -1.07 -8.24 -14.06
CA CYS A 36 -0.09 -7.17 -14.29
C CYS A 36 -0.68 -5.83 -13.86
N ILE A 37 0.07 -5.07 -13.06
CA ILE A 37 -0.23 -3.69 -12.69
C ILE A 37 0.75 -2.80 -13.46
N THR A 38 0.24 -1.92 -14.31
CA THR A 38 1.06 -0.98 -15.09
C THR A 38 0.73 0.47 -14.73
N PRO A 39 1.72 1.39 -14.77
CA PRO A 39 1.48 2.79 -14.44
C PRO A 39 0.65 3.47 -15.53
N ASP A 40 -0.38 4.21 -15.13
CA ASP A 40 -1.13 5.12 -16.00
C ASP A 40 -0.57 6.54 -15.89
N LEU A 41 0.45 6.86 -16.69
CA LEU A 41 1.09 8.18 -16.67
C LEU A 41 0.15 9.34 -17.06
N ARG A 42 -1.03 9.07 -17.61
CA ARG A 42 -2.07 10.11 -17.83
C ARG A 42 -2.67 10.62 -16.50
N ARG A 43 -2.46 9.87 -15.41
CA ARG A 43 -2.90 10.17 -14.04
C ARG A 43 -1.73 10.65 -13.16
N ALA A 44 -0.56 10.90 -13.77
CA ALA A 44 0.59 11.46 -13.08
C ALA A 44 0.32 12.89 -12.57
N LEU A 45 1.10 13.30 -11.58
CA LEU A 45 0.95 14.59 -10.90
C LEU A 45 2.25 15.41 -11.02
N PRO A 46 2.65 15.87 -12.22
CA PRO A 46 4.00 16.39 -12.48
C PRO A 46 4.40 17.61 -11.64
N ILE A 47 3.43 18.35 -11.08
CA ILE A 47 3.71 19.51 -10.21
C ILE A 47 4.10 19.09 -8.79
N VAL A 48 3.44 18.07 -8.24
CA VAL A 48 3.62 17.66 -6.83
C VAL A 48 4.41 16.35 -6.69
N ASP A 49 4.48 15.55 -7.75
CA ASP A 49 5.19 14.27 -7.85
C ASP A 49 5.99 14.24 -9.17
N GLY A 50 6.97 15.14 -9.30
CA GLY A 50 7.72 15.35 -10.55
C GLY A 50 8.50 14.12 -11.03
N ASP A 51 8.92 13.27 -10.10
CA ASP A 51 9.66 12.03 -10.39
C ASP A 51 8.76 10.79 -10.44
N ASN A 52 7.43 10.96 -10.34
CA ASN A 52 6.43 9.87 -10.25
C ASN A 52 6.65 8.89 -9.09
N ARG A 53 7.36 9.31 -8.04
CA ARG A 53 7.66 8.47 -6.89
C ARG A 53 6.38 8.06 -6.16
N GLU A 54 5.47 9.00 -5.92
CA GLU A 54 4.19 8.70 -5.27
C GLU A 54 3.29 7.84 -6.15
N LEU A 55 3.34 8.04 -7.47
CA LEU A 55 2.67 7.19 -8.43
C LEU A 55 3.10 5.72 -8.27
N PHE A 56 4.40 5.43 -8.26
CA PHE A 56 4.88 4.05 -8.11
C PHE A 56 4.59 3.46 -6.73
N ILE A 57 4.74 4.25 -5.66
CA ILE A 57 4.31 3.83 -4.30
C ILE A 57 2.82 3.45 -4.29
N SER A 58 1.99 4.17 -5.05
CA SER A 58 0.57 3.85 -5.18
C SER A 58 0.35 2.48 -5.83
N LEU A 59 1.14 2.12 -6.85
CA LEU A 59 1.09 0.81 -7.49
C LEU A 59 1.51 -0.30 -6.53
N ASP A 60 2.58 -0.11 -5.76
CA ASP A 60 3.03 -1.08 -4.75
C ASP A 60 1.95 -1.30 -3.67
N CYS A 61 1.28 -0.22 -3.24
CA CYS A 61 0.15 -0.33 -2.32
C CYS A 61 -1.02 -1.13 -2.92
N ALA A 62 -1.30 -0.97 -4.22
CA ALA A 62 -2.32 -1.77 -4.91
C ALA A 62 -1.91 -3.25 -5.03
N ALA A 63 -0.63 -3.52 -5.27
CA ALA A 63 -0.07 -4.88 -5.29
C ALA A 63 -0.20 -5.58 -3.93
N GLU A 64 0.12 -4.89 -2.83
CA GLU A 64 0.01 -5.43 -1.47
C GLU A 64 -1.44 -5.75 -1.10
N ASN A 65 -2.38 -4.84 -1.37
CA ASN A 65 -3.81 -5.10 -1.16
C ASN A 65 -4.28 -6.33 -1.94
N LEU A 66 -3.81 -6.49 -3.18
CA LEU A 66 -4.15 -7.61 -4.02
C LEU A 66 -3.60 -8.92 -3.44
N ALA A 67 -2.35 -8.94 -2.99
CA ALA A 67 -1.71 -10.10 -2.37
C ALA A 67 -2.43 -10.53 -1.07
N LEU A 68 -2.76 -9.57 -0.20
CA LEU A 68 -3.55 -9.82 1.01
C LEU A 68 -4.92 -10.43 0.70
N ALA A 69 -5.63 -9.86 -0.29
CA ALA A 69 -6.93 -10.38 -0.72
C ALA A 69 -6.83 -11.77 -1.35
N ALA A 70 -5.74 -12.06 -2.09
CA ALA A 70 -5.49 -13.36 -2.68
C ALA A 70 -5.30 -14.44 -1.61
N GLY A 71 -4.59 -14.10 -0.52
CA GLY A 71 -4.44 -14.97 0.65
C GLY A 71 -5.78 -15.37 1.27
N GLU A 72 -6.73 -14.44 1.42
CA GLU A 72 -8.09 -14.76 1.91
C GLU A 72 -8.87 -15.71 0.97
N GLN A 73 -8.52 -15.74 -0.31
CA GLN A 73 -9.11 -16.65 -1.30
C GLN A 73 -8.36 -17.98 -1.43
N GLY A 74 -7.32 -18.22 -0.63
CA GLY A 74 -6.50 -19.45 -0.70
C GLY A 74 -5.53 -19.46 -1.89
N TYR A 75 -4.91 -18.32 -2.16
CA TYR A 75 -3.84 -18.20 -3.16
C TYR A 75 -2.58 -17.62 -2.51
N ALA A 76 -1.44 -18.25 -2.77
CA ALA A 76 -0.13 -17.64 -2.59
C ALA A 76 0.18 -16.73 -3.77
N THR A 77 0.96 -15.68 -3.53
CA THR A 77 1.33 -14.71 -4.57
C THR A 77 2.83 -14.60 -4.73
N GLN A 78 3.29 -14.64 -5.98
CA GLN A 78 4.67 -14.31 -6.34
C GLN A 78 4.68 -12.94 -7.03
N VAL A 79 5.32 -11.95 -6.39
CA VAL A 79 5.34 -10.56 -6.86
C VAL A 79 6.68 -10.24 -7.48
N HIS A 80 6.66 -9.71 -8.70
CA HIS A 80 7.86 -9.30 -9.44
C HIS A 80 7.69 -7.90 -9.99
N SER A 81 8.52 -6.96 -9.53
CA SER A 81 8.56 -5.59 -10.02
C SER A 81 9.59 -5.44 -11.13
N ASN A 82 9.23 -4.70 -12.18
CA ASN A 82 10.14 -4.32 -13.25
C ASN A 82 10.55 -2.85 -13.06
N GLU A 83 11.76 -2.63 -12.55
CA GLU A 83 12.26 -1.29 -12.20
C GLU A 83 12.35 -0.34 -13.41
N THR A 84 12.56 -0.87 -14.62
CA THR A 84 12.66 -0.04 -15.84
C THR A 84 11.32 0.55 -16.26
N THR A 85 10.24 -0.21 -16.09
CA THR A 85 8.88 0.18 -16.52
C THR A 85 7.99 0.61 -15.36
N GLY A 86 8.38 0.30 -14.12
CA GLY A 86 7.57 0.42 -12.92
C GLY A 86 6.31 -0.45 -12.94
N SER A 87 6.28 -1.51 -13.75
CA SER A 87 5.19 -2.49 -13.77
C SER A 87 5.41 -3.59 -12.73
N ILE A 88 4.32 -4.13 -12.21
CA ILE A 88 4.33 -5.19 -11.20
C ILE A 88 3.56 -6.38 -11.75
N ARG A 89 4.14 -7.58 -11.68
CA ARG A 89 3.48 -8.84 -12.05
C ARG A 89 3.21 -9.64 -10.79
N ILE A 90 1.98 -10.11 -10.64
CA ILE A 90 1.56 -10.90 -9.48
C ILE A 90 1.01 -12.24 -10.00
N HIS A 91 1.79 -13.30 -9.85
CA HIS A 91 1.37 -14.65 -10.19
C HIS A 91 0.59 -15.27 -9.03
N LEU A 92 -0.58 -15.84 -9.31
CA LEU A 92 -1.46 -16.46 -8.33
C LEU A 92 -1.29 -17.99 -8.36
N GLU A 93 -0.82 -18.56 -7.26
CA GLU A 93 -0.68 -20.00 -7.09
C GLU A 93 -1.70 -20.50 -6.07
N LYS A 94 -2.54 -21.47 -6.46
CA LYS A 94 -3.55 -22.01 -5.55
C LYS A 94 -2.88 -22.83 -4.46
N GLN A 95 -2.93 -22.32 -3.23
CA GLN A 95 -2.27 -22.91 -2.08
C GLN A 95 -3.07 -22.56 -0.82
N ALA A 96 -3.18 -23.50 0.12
CA ALA A 96 -3.75 -23.17 1.43
C ALA A 96 -2.78 -22.22 2.15
N VAL A 97 -3.15 -20.94 2.21
CA VAL A 97 -2.42 -19.89 2.90
C VAL A 97 -3.25 -19.44 4.08
N GLU A 98 -2.62 -19.24 5.23
CA GLU A 98 -3.27 -18.65 6.40
C GLU A 98 -3.63 -17.18 6.08
N PRO A 99 -4.90 -16.77 6.20
CA PRO A 99 -5.31 -15.40 5.90
C PRO A 99 -4.60 -14.39 6.79
N ASN A 100 -4.00 -13.36 6.17
CA ASN A 100 -3.39 -12.27 6.92
C ASN A 100 -4.50 -11.37 7.49
N PRO A 101 -4.53 -11.10 8.81
CA PRO A 101 -5.57 -10.26 9.43
C PRO A 101 -5.62 -8.82 8.90
N LEU A 102 -4.59 -8.36 8.19
CA LEU A 102 -4.57 -7.06 7.53
C LEU A 102 -5.52 -6.98 6.33
N ALA A 103 -5.88 -8.09 5.70
CA ALA A 103 -6.81 -8.10 4.56
C ALA A 103 -8.17 -7.48 4.93
N ALA A 104 -8.71 -7.82 6.12
CA ALA A 104 -9.92 -7.22 6.66
C ALA A 104 -9.83 -5.70 6.94
N GLN A 105 -8.62 -5.13 6.96
CA GLN A 105 -8.42 -3.68 7.15
C GLN A 105 -8.49 -2.90 5.83
N ILE A 106 -8.36 -3.55 4.67
CA ILE A 106 -8.39 -2.90 3.36
C ILE A 106 -9.68 -2.06 3.20
N ALA A 107 -10.83 -2.64 3.51
CA ALA A 107 -12.13 -1.98 3.41
C ALA A 107 -12.41 -0.96 4.54
N ARG A 108 -11.63 -0.98 5.63
CA ARG A 108 -11.85 -0.14 6.83
C ARG A 108 -10.95 1.08 6.87
N ARG A 109 -9.78 1.01 6.23
CA ARG A 109 -8.79 2.08 6.19
C ARG A 109 -9.35 3.27 5.44
N GLN A 110 -9.16 4.47 5.99
CA GLN A 110 -9.50 5.72 5.34
C GLN A 110 -8.45 6.80 5.68
N PRO A 111 -8.17 7.74 4.76
CA PRO A 111 -7.42 8.92 5.12
C PRO A 111 -8.23 9.75 6.12
N ASN A 112 -7.70 9.94 7.33
CA ASN A 112 -8.29 10.83 8.31
C ASN A 112 -7.49 12.14 8.37
N ARG A 113 -8.15 13.24 8.00
CA ARG A 113 -7.60 14.61 8.02
C ARG A 113 -8.22 15.49 9.11
N SER A 114 -9.06 14.91 9.98
CA SER A 114 -9.59 15.60 11.14
C SER A 114 -8.49 15.89 12.16
N LEU A 115 -8.71 16.89 13.01
CA LEU A 115 -7.81 17.16 14.13
C LEU A 115 -7.72 15.92 15.02
N TYR A 116 -6.52 15.39 15.18
CA TYR A 116 -6.25 14.31 16.12
C TYR A 116 -6.34 14.84 17.56
N SER A 117 -6.75 13.98 18.49
CA SER A 117 -6.74 14.33 19.91
C SER A 117 -5.31 14.62 20.37
N ALA A 118 -5.12 15.62 21.24
CA ALA A 118 -3.83 15.89 21.88
C ALA A 118 -3.41 14.82 22.93
N ARG A 119 -4.13 13.69 22.99
CA ARG A 119 -3.83 12.60 23.90
C ARG A 119 -2.51 11.95 23.49
N ARG A 120 -1.58 11.89 24.44
CA ARG A 120 -0.32 11.16 24.27
C ARG A 120 -0.60 9.68 24.06
N ILE A 121 0.08 9.09 23.07
CA ILE A 121 0.07 7.64 22.86
C ILE A 121 0.79 6.99 24.05
N PRO A 122 0.19 5.97 24.70
CA PRO A 122 0.84 5.26 25.80
C PRO A 122 2.23 4.71 25.42
N ASP A 123 3.19 4.80 26.35
CA ASP A 123 4.59 4.44 26.06
C ASP A 123 4.74 2.94 25.71
N ASP A 124 3.87 2.06 26.22
CA ASP A 124 3.84 0.65 25.87
C ASP A 124 3.42 0.42 24.41
N VAL A 125 2.48 1.21 23.90
CA VAL A 125 2.07 1.17 22.48
C VAL A 125 3.22 1.66 21.59
N VAL A 126 3.89 2.74 21.99
CA VAL A 126 5.08 3.26 21.27
C VAL A 126 6.18 2.20 21.23
N ALA A 127 6.49 1.56 22.37
CA ALA A 127 7.49 0.51 22.44
C ALA A 127 7.14 -0.68 21.53
N ARG A 128 5.87 -1.09 21.50
CA ARG A 128 5.40 -2.15 20.58
C ARG A 128 5.58 -1.77 19.12
N LEU A 129 5.30 -0.52 18.73
CA LEU A 129 5.50 -0.05 17.35
C LEU A 129 6.98 -0.06 16.95
N GLN A 130 7.88 0.33 17.86
CA GLN A 130 9.33 0.32 17.61
C GLN A 130 9.91 -1.09 17.49
N GLN A 131 9.24 -2.09 18.06
CA GLN A 131 9.63 -3.50 17.97
C GLN A 131 9.13 -4.18 16.69
N ILE A 132 8.25 -3.55 15.91
CA ILE A 132 7.80 -4.10 14.63
C ILE A 132 9.01 -4.12 13.69
N PRO A 133 9.43 -5.30 13.19
CA PRO A 133 10.53 -5.38 12.25
C PRO A 133 10.13 -4.63 10.99
N ALA A 134 10.95 -3.65 10.60
CA ALA A 134 10.82 -2.99 9.31
C ALA A 134 11.46 -3.86 8.23
N GLU A 135 10.91 -3.81 7.03
CA GLU A 135 11.54 -4.43 5.86
C GLU A 135 12.88 -3.76 5.54
N ALA A 136 13.75 -4.47 4.81
CA ALA A 136 15.03 -3.93 4.40
C ALA A 136 14.85 -2.60 3.65
N GLY A 137 15.57 -1.56 4.08
CA GLY A 137 15.46 -0.21 3.51
C GLY A 137 14.32 0.64 4.08
N THR A 138 13.43 0.09 4.91
CA THR A 138 12.36 0.82 5.59
C THR A 138 12.73 1.12 7.04
N HIS A 139 12.39 2.33 7.50
CA HIS A 139 12.65 2.76 8.87
C HIS A 139 11.42 3.47 9.45
N VAL A 140 11.08 3.16 10.71
CA VAL A 140 10.02 3.85 11.45
C VAL A 140 10.65 4.81 12.44
N CYS A 141 10.45 6.11 12.23
CA CYS A 141 10.93 7.17 13.12
C CYS A 141 9.74 7.80 13.86
N LEU A 142 9.80 7.83 15.19
CA LEU A 142 8.74 8.38 16.05
C LEU A 142 9.21 9.69 16.69
N TYR A 143 8.40 10.74 16.54
CA TYR A 143 8.71 12.08 17.03
C TYR A 143 7.64 12.53 18.03
N ALA A 144 8.00 12.62 19.31
CA ALA A 144 7.07 13.04 20.35
C ALA A 144 6.87 14.56 20.30
N ASN A 145 5.61 15.02 20.32
CA ASN A 145 5.30 16.46 20.34
C ASN A 145 6.01 17.14 21.53
N GLY A 146 6.63 18.30 21.26
CA GLY A 146 7.41 19.07 22.24
C GLY A 146 8.89 18.67 22.37
N THR A 147 9.37 17.66 21.63
CA THR A 147 10.81 17.35 21.58
C THR A 147 11.55 18.20 20.54
N PRO A 148 12.87 18.40 20.69
CA PRO A 148 13.68 19.04 19.65
C PRO A 148 13.56 18.34 18.28
N SER A 149 13.54 17.00 18.26
CA SER A 149 13.41 16.22 17.02
C SER A 149 12.07 16.46 16.32
N TYR A 150 10.98 16.68 17.07
CA TYR A 150 9.69 17.06 16.51
C TYR A 150 9.71 18.47 15.91
N ALA A 151 10.40 19.42 16.55
CA ALA A 151 10.56 20.77 16.01
C ALA A 151 11.37 20.81 14.71
N GLU A 152 12.39 19.95 14.57
CA GLU A 152 13.19 19.85 13.35
C GLU A 152 12.39 19.35 12.14
N ILE A 153 11.56 18.30 12.29
CA ILE A 153 10.74 17.80 11.18
C ILE A 153 9.69 18.82 10.70
N GLY A 154 9.22 19.68 11.61
CA GLY A 154 8.28 20.75 11.27
C GLY A 154 8.84 21.76 10.26
N LYS A 155 10.17 21.92 10.20
CA LYS A 155 10.84 22.83 9.24
C LYS A 155 10.75 22.34 7.79
N TYR A 156 10.50 21.05 7.58
CA TYR A 156 10.39 20.41 6.27
C TYR A 156 8.93 20.20 5.83
N SER A 157 7.97 20.42 6.73
CA SER A 157 6.54 20.37 6.40
C SER A 157 6.11 21.74 5.87
N LYS A 158 6.01 21.88 4.54
CA LYS A 158 5.41 23.04 3.88
C LYS A 158 3.89 22.94 3.86
#